data_AF-A0A1X7J3K2-F1
#
_entry.id   AF-A0A1X7J3K2-F1
#
_cell.length_a   1.000
_cell.length_b   1.000
_cell.length_c   1.000
_cell.angle_alpha   90.00
_cell.angle_beta   90.00
_cell.angle_gamma   90.00
#
_symmetry.space_group_name_H-M   'P 1'
#
loop_
_entity.id
_entity.type
_entity.pdbx_description
1 polymer ?
#
loop_
_entity_poly.entity_id
_entity_poly.type
_entity_poly.pdbx_seq_one_letter_code
_entity_poly.pdbx_strand_id
1 'polypeptide(L)'
;MKKPYLLLVFLLVSLMSCEGPEGPIGPDGIDGQDGINGQDGADGQDGANSLTKLTVEPPGVNCVNGGYLHETGTDSNGNGILDTDEVTNSQYICNGENILDQVDYYFQEGWKGYEGTISIGISSDQPNFSNTYAICSIDTQDQDTARSLLKFTGLSTQIADDFGTNTVYLNEAILYVHTSCIGNNPNSLAVGTFDVFDSTIPSFDEDATWLKANLTDLWPSAGSFTDNSQSELTYGTFDDRFYFNGGISYLGSWIPLRLSRRAASQWIANEQNNKGIVISLELDQDGLICFDTHLEPIEEYRPILYLNVEENSSGGRIASKSELELAEEWNKKSFDEKLAPLHYFLQTR
;
A
#
# COMPACT_ATOMS: atom_id res chain seq x y z
N MET A 1 -109.79 -6.23 77.12
CA MET A 1 -110.37 -5.02 77.75
C MET A 1 -109.95 -3.84 76.88
N LYS A 2 -110.73 -3.49 75.85
CA LYS A 2 -111.71 -2.38 75.81
C LYS A 2 -111.16 -1.04 76.33
N LYS A 3 -110.77 -0.14 75.42
CA LYS A 3 -111.31 1.23 75.29
C LYS A 3 -110.84 1.91 73.98
N PRO A 4 -111.60 2.89 73.47
CA PRO A 4 -111.78 3.20 72.05
C PRO A 4 -111.37 4.66 71.71
N TYR A 5 -111.94 5.21 70.62
CA TYR A 5 -111.99 6.63 70.17
C TYR A 5 -111.00 7.00 69.06
N LEU A 6 -111.34 7.80 68.04
CA LEU A 6 -112.58 8.49 67.65
C LEU A 6 -112.31 9.11 66.27
N LEU A 7 -113.18 8.82 65.31
CA LEU A 7 -113.74 9.71 64.30
C LEU A 7 -112.93 10.98 63.91
N LEU A 8 -112.50 11.06 62.64
CA LEU A 8 -112.74 12.26 61.85
C LEU A 8 -113.00 11.89 60.38
N VAL A 9 -114.28 11.99 60.01
CA VAL A 9 -114.76 11.96 58.64
C VAL A 9 -114.40 13.31 58.01
N PHE A 10 -113.72 13.30 56.86
CA PHE A 10 -113.91 14.35 55.88
C PHE A 10 -114.20 13.77 54.50
N LEU A 11 -115.38 14.19 54.06
CA LEU A 11 -116.17 13.86 52.91
C LEU A 11 -115.42 14.09 51.58
N LEU A 12 -115.48 13.07 50.72
CA LEU A 12 -115.49 13.07 49.26
C LEU A 12 -115.77 14.41 48.56
N VAL A 13 -114.85 14.81 47.67
CA VAL A 13 -115.21 15.28 46.33
C VAL A 13 -114.31 14.56 45.32
N SER A 14 -114.93 13.58 44.68
CA SER A 14 -114.41 12.79 43.56
C SER A 14 -114.51 13.58 42.25
N LEU A 15 -113.37 13.82 41.60
CA LEU A 15 -113.32 14.08 40.16
C LEU A 15 -112.69 12.85 39.50
N MET A 16 -113.55 12.02 38.89
CA MET A 16 -113.13 11.03 37.92
C MET A 16 -112.41 11.74 36.78
N SER A 17 -111.11 11.47 36.62
CA SER A 17 -110.43 11.67 35.35
C SER A 17 -109.94 10.31 34.88
N CYS A 18 -110.37 9.96 33.68
CA CYS A 18 -110.01 8.74 32.97
C CYS A 18 -108.54 8.83 32.56
N GLU A 19 -107.68 7.91 33.01
CA GLU A 19 -106.37 7.69 32.36
C GLU A 19 -106.51 6.52 31.38
N GLY A 20 -106.21 6.79 30.11
CA GLY A 20 -106.23 5.83 29.01
C GLY A 20 -105.05 4.85 29.06
N PRO A 21 -105.02 3.84 28.16
CA PRO A 21 -103.96 2.84 28.16
C PRO A 21 -102.58 3.49 27.99
N GLU A 22 -101.58 2.95 28.69
CA GLU A 22 -100.19 3.39 28.62
C GLU A 22 -99.71 3.43 27.17
N GLY A 23 -99.18 4.58 26.73
CA GLY A 23 -98.72 4.77 25.35
C GLY A 23 -97.53 3.87 25.01
N PRO A 24 -97.28 3.56 23.72
CA PRO A 24 -96.14 2.76 23.32
C PRO A 24 -94.83 3.41 23.78
N ILE A 25 -93.88 2.58 24.23
CA ILE A 25 -92.53 3.01 24.62
C ILE A 25 -91.94 3.87 23.48
N GLY A 26 -91.47 5.07 23.82
CA GLY A 26 -90.87 5.99 22.86
C GLY A 26 -89.65 5.37 22.18
N PRO A 27 -89.31 5.79 20.95
CA PRO A 27 -88.11 5.27 20.26
C PRO A 27 -86.86 5.54 21.11
N ASP A 28 -85.91 4.61 21.07
CA ASP A 28 -84.61 4.79 21.74
C ASP A 28 -83.96 6.11 21.32
N GLY A 29 -83.33 6.79 22.28
CA GLY A 29 -82.63 8.03 22.02
C GLY A 29 -81.54 7.83 20.96
N ILE A 30 -81.38 8.80 20.07
CA ILE A 30 -80.28 8.78 19.09
C ILE A 30 -78.93 8.69 19.81
N ASP A 31 -78.04 7.83 19.32
CA ASP A 31 -76.67 7.75 19.84
C ASP A 31 -75.99 9.13 19.76
N GLY A 32 -75.22 9.46 20.79
CA GLY A 32 -74.45 10.71 20.83
C GLY A 32 -73.45 10.75 19.69
N GLN A 33 -73.27 11.92 19.07
CA GLN A 33 -72.25 12.08 18.03
C GLN A 33 -70.86 11.82 18.60
N ASP A 34 -70.04 11.08 17.85
CA ASP A 34 -68.64 10.85 18.19
C ASP A 34 -67.89 12.19 18.33
N GLY A 35 -66.93 12.21 19.26
CA GLY A 35 -66.05 13.37 19.46
C GLY A 35 -65.15 13.60 18.24
N ILE A 36 -64.82 14.87 17.98
CA ILE A 36 -63.88 15.24 16.91
C ILE A 36 -62.48 14.75 17.31
N ASN A 37 -61.76 14.13 16.37
CA ASN A 37 -60.35 13.76 16.57
C ASN A 37 -59.52 14.99 16.96
N GLY A 38 -58.56 14.79 17.86
CA GLY A 38 -57.58 15.82 18.21
C GLY A 38 -56.75 16.24 17.00
N GLN A 39 -56.27 17.47 17.00
CA GLN A 39 -55.32 17.95 15.98
C GLN A 39 -53.96 17.28 16.20
N ASP A 40 -53.26 16.99 15.10
CA ASP A 40 -51.89 16.50 15.14
C ASP A 40 -50.98 17.51 15.87
N GLY A 41 -49.96 17.00 16.55
CA GLY A 41 -48.93 17.84 17.16
C GLY A 41 -48.12 18.57 16.08
N ALA A 42 -47.53 19.71 16.45
CA ALA A 42 -46.59 20.40 15.57
C ALA A 42 -45.33 19.54 15.36
N ASP A 43 -44.74 19.65 14.18
CA ASP A 43 -43.44 19.03 13.87
C ASP A 43 -42.36 19.52 14.86
N GLY A 44 -41.39 18.64 15.13
CA GLY A 44 -40.19 19.01 15.88
C GLY A 44 -39.30 19.97 15.08
N GLN A 45 -38.40 20.67 15.78
CA GLN A 45 -37.38 21.47 15.09
C GLN A 45 -36.33 20.57 14.43
N ASP A 46 -35.81 21.00 13.28
CA ASP A 46 -34.69 20.35 12.60
C ASP A 46 -33.45 20.33 13.52
N GLY A 47 -32.68 19.24 13.45
CA GLY A 47 -31.41 19.12 14.18
C GLY A 47 -30.29 19.97 13.56
N ALA A 48 -29.29 20.32 14.36
CA ALA A 48 -28.09 21.01 13.88
C ALA A 48 -27.22 20.10 13.01
N ASN A 49 -26.46 20.69 12.08
CA ASN A 49 -25.60 19.96 11.16
C ASN A 49 -24.35 19.40 11.87
N SER A 50 -23.92 18.21 11.47
CA SER A 50 -22.61 17.68 11.85
C SER A 50 -21.59 18.01 10.75
N LEU A 51 -20.50 18.67 11.12
CA LEU A 51 -19.45 19.11 10.20
C LEU A 51 -18.14 18.38 10.46
N THR A 52 -17.34 18.26 9.41
CA THR A 52 -16.01 17.65 9.41
C THR A 52 -15.03 18.59 8.74
N LYS A 53 -13.84 18.75 9.34
CA LYS A 53 -12.77 19.58 8.82
C LYS A 53 -11.46 18.79 8.81
N LEU A 54 -10.73 18.92 7.71
CA LEU A 54 -9.38 18.40 7.56
C LEU A 54 -8.43 19.58 7.40
N THR A 55 -7.45 19.67 8.29
CA THR A 55 -6.39 20.68 8.25
C THR A 55 -5.06 19.95 8.06
N VAL A 56 -4.19 20.44 7.17
CA VAL A 56 -2.84 19.89 7.02
C VAL A 56 -2.07 20.06 8.32
N GLU A 57 -1.55 18.96 8.86
CA GLU A 57 -0.67 18.95 10.03
C GLU A 57 0.78 18.91 9.53
N PRO A 58 1.59 19.95 9.79
CA PRO A 58 3.00 19.92 9.42
C PRO A 58 3.79 18.92 10.29
N PRO A 59 4.97 18.47 9.84
CA PRO A 59 5.88 17.67 10.64
C PRO A 59 6.16 18.28 12.02
N GLY A 60 5.96 17.50 13.09
CA GLY A 60 6.07 18.00 14.45
C GLY A 60 5.68 17.00 15.53
N VAL A 61 5.34 17.53 16.70
CA VAL A 61 5.07 16.73 17.92
C VAL A 61 3.87 15.79 17.76
N ASN A 62 2.86 16.17 16.97
CA ASN A 62 1.66 15.37 16.79
C ASN A 62 1.82 14.31 15.69
N CYS A 63 2.49 14.66 14.60
CA CYS A 63 2.84 13.75 13.51
C CYS A 63 4.27 14.05 13.04
N VAL A 64 5.20 13.12 13.30
CA VAL A 64 6.64 13.29 12.98
C VAL A 64 6.86 13.60 11.50
N ASN A 65 6.08 12.99 10.61
CA ASN A 65 6.18 13.15 9.15
C ASN A 65 5.04 13.99 8.54
N GLY A 66 4.36 14.78 9.37
CA GLY A 66 3.15 15.49 8.99
C GLY A 66 1.96 14.56 8.74
N GLY A 67 0.85 15.13 8.30
CA GLY A 67 -0.39 14.41 8.04
C GLY A 67 -1.57 15.37 8.01
N TYR A 68 -2.69 14.93 8.60
CA TYR A 68 -3.89 15.74 8.71
C TYR A 68 -4.45 15.72 10.14
N LEU A 69 -4.88 16.88 10.61
CA LEU A 69 -5.78 17.01 11.76
C LEU A 69 -7.22 16.87 11.25
N HIS A 70 -7.91 15.85 11.74
CA HIS A 70 -9.31 15.57 11.47
C HIS A 70 -10.17 16.01 12.65
N GLU A 71 -11.06 16.96 12.41
CA GLU A 71 -11.92 17.57 13.43
C GLU A 71 -13.39 17.34 13.08
N THR A 72 -14.21 16.98 14.06
CA THR A 72 -15.66 16.85 13.90
C THR A 72 -16.43 17.58 15.00
N GLY A 73 -17.60 18.10 14.66
CA GLY A 73 -18.42 18.87 15.59
C GLY A 73 -19.81 19.22 15.06
N THR A 74 -20.60 19.87 15.90
CA THR A 74 -21.98 20.29 15.57
C THR A 74 -22.02 21.79 15.33
N ASP A 75 -22.48 22.20 14.15
CA ASP A 75 -22.68 23.59 13.73
C ASP A 75 -23.78 24.23 14.58
N SER A 76 -23.38 24.79 15.72
CA SER A 76 -24.29 25.25 16.76
C SER A 76 -24.80 26.66 16.45
N ASN A 77 -24.05 27.41 15.64
CA ASN A 77 -24.41 28.76 15.21
C ASN A 77 -25.07 28.79 13.81
N GLY A 78 -25.07 27.68 13.08
CA GLY A 78 -25.74 27.50 11.79
C GLY A 78 -25.04 28.19 10.62
N ASN A 79 -23.74 28.45 10.70
CA ASN A 79 -22.99 29.20 9.70
C ASN A 79 -22.36 28.32 8.60
N GLY A 80 -22.45 27.00 8.72
CA GLY A 80 -21.91 26.03 7.76
C GLY A 80 -20.38 25.87 7.80
N ILE A 81 -19.71 26.37 8.82
CA ILE A 81 -18.26 26.28 9.05
C ILE A 81 -18.04 25.65 10.41
N LEU A 82 -17.12 24.69 10.51
CA LEU A 82 -16.76 24.13 11.82
C LEU A 82 -15.83 25.09 12.56
N ASP A 83 -16.40 25.90 13.45
CA ASP A 83 -15.66 26.84 14.30
C ASP A 83 -14.93 26.11 15.44
N THR A 84 -13.89 26.72 16.00
CA THR A 84 -13.07 26.09 17.06
C THR A 84 -13.86 25.73 18.31
N ASP A 85 -14.89 26.52 18.64
CA ASP A 85 -15.74 26.29 19.81
C ASP A 85 -16.78 25.18 19.57
N GLU A 86 -16.92 24.73 18.32
CA GLU A 86 -17.88 23.69 17.91
C GLU A 86 -17.24 22.31 17.75
N VAL A 87 -15.90 22.24 17.78
CA VAL A 87 -15.15 20.99 17.67
C VAL A 87 -15.37 20.13 18.92
N THR A 88 -15.83 18.90 18.70
CA THR A 88 -16.11 17.92 19.77
C THR A 88 -15.13 16.75 19.78
N ASN A 89 -14.49 16.46 18.64
CA ASN A 89 -13.50 15.41 18.51
C ASN A 89 -12.39 15.86 17.56
N SER A 90 -11.15 15.56 17.94
CA SER A 90 -9.95 15.86 17.16
C SER A 90 -9.08 14.61 17.11
N GLN A 91 -8.67 14.21 15.91
CA GLN A 91 -7.79 13.06 15.69
C GLN A 91 -6.71 13.43 14.68
N TYR A 92 -5.48 12.99 14.95
CA TYR A 92 -4.39 13.12 14.00
C TYR A 92 -4.33 11.87 13.13
N ILE A 93 -4.38 12.08 11.81
CA ILE A 93 -4.12 11.08 10.80
C ILE A 93 -2.71 11.34 10.29
N CYS A 94 -1.73 10.71 10.93
CA CYS A 94 -0.33 10.91 10.56
C CYS A 94 0.00 10.14 9.30
N ASN A 95 0.86 10.74 8.47
CA ASN A 95 1.56 9.99 7.43
C ASN A 95 2.36 8.88 8.11
N GLY A 96 2.41 7.69 7.49
CA GLY A 96 3.21 6.58 8.00
C GLY A 96 4.67 6.99 8.20
N GLU A 97 5.39 6.25 9.06
CA GLU A 97 6.85 6.28 8.96
C GLU A 97 7.21 5.86 7.55
N ASN A 98 8.13 6.60 6.93
CA ASN A 98 8.61 6.25 5.61
C ASN A 98 9.39 4.94 5.80
N ILE A 99 8.72 3.80 5.57
CA ILE A 99 9.24 2.46 5.87
C ILE A 99 10.46 2.06 5.02
N LEU A 100 10.93 2.97 4.16
CA LEU A 100 12.21 2.83 3.46
C LEU A 100 13.43 3.03 4.35
N ASP A 101 13.30 3.64 5.54
CA ASP A 101 14.43 3.75 6.46
C ASP A 101 14.76 2.42 7.18
N GLN A 102 13.88 1.40 7.09
CA GLN A 102 14.15 0.06 7.63
C GLN A 102 14.69 -0.94 6.60
N VAL A 103 14.45 -0.72 5.31
CA VAL A 103 14.93 -1.60 4.23
C VAL A 103 16.09 -0.92 3.52
N ASP A 104 17.28 -0.99 4.14
CA ASP A 104 18.50 -0.60 3.45
C ASP A 104 18.79 -1.59 2.32
N TYR A 105 19.24 -1.06 1.17
CA TYR A 105 19.85 -1.87 0.14
C TYR A 105 21.33 -1.55 -0.01
N TYR A 106 22.07 -2.60 -0.33
CA TYR A 106 23.51 -2.57 -0.40
C TYR A 106 23.97 -3.08 -1.75
N PHE A 107 25.01 -2.43 -2.25
CA PHE A 107 25.86 -2.95 -3.31
C PHE A 107 27.13 -3.50 -2.66
N GLN A 108 27.76 -4.49 -3.31
CA GLN A 108 28.94 -5.13 -2.76
C GLN A 108 30.23 -4.63 -3.41
N GLU A 109 31.29 -4.49 -2.60
CA GLU A 109 32.70 -4.42 -3.05
C GLU A 109 33.26 -5.82 -3.19
N GLY A 110 33.84 -6.14 -4.35
CA GLY A 110 34.82 -7.22 -4.48
C GLY A 110 34.39 -8.59 -3.97
N TRP A 111 34.24 -9.53 -4.88
CA TRP A 111 34.12 -10.94 -4.51
C TRP A 111 35.48 -11.47 -4.07
N LYS A 112 35.74 -11.47 -2.76
CA LYS A 112 36.99 -12.01 -2.21
C LYS A 112 37.01 -13.53 -2.41
N GLY A 113 37.62 -13.99 -3.50
CA GLY A 113 37.94 -15.40 -3.74
C GLY A 113 37.31 -16.08 -4.96
N TYR A 114 36.70 -15.35 -5.90
CA TYR A 114 36.05 -15.97 -7.08
C TYR A 114 36.40 -15.26 -8.40
N GLU A 115 36.55 -16.04 -9.47
CA GLU A 115 36.78 -15.56 -10.85
C GLU A 115 35.44 -15.28 -11.55
N GLY A 116 35.36 -14.29 -12.47
CA GLY A 116 34.20 -14.08 -13.35
C GLY A 116 33.10 -13.09 -12.92
N THR A 117 33.34 -12.22 -11.94
CA THR A 117 32.39 -11.18 -11.50
C THR A 117 33.02 -9.79 -11.48
N ILE A 118 32.26 -8.75 -11.85
CA ILE A 118 32.69 -7.35 -11.82
C ILE A 118 32.11 -6.69 -10.57
N SER A 119 32.91 -5.89 -9.86
CA SER A 119 32.40 -5.08 -8.75
C SER A 119 31.59 -3.90 -9.31
N ILE A 120 30.39 -3.66 -8.77
CA ILE A 120 29.69 -2.40 -9.06
C ILE A 120 30.58 -1.26 -8.60
N GLY A 121 30.98 -0.39 -9.53
CA GLY A 121 31.66 0.84 -9.17
C GLY A 121 30.67 1.80 -8.53
N ILE A 122 30.92 2.27 -7.31
CA ILE A 122 30.14 3.37 -6.73
C ILE A 122 30.91 4.66 -7.02
N SER A 123 30.30 5.58 -7.76
CA SER A 123 30.92 6.84 -8.13
C SER A 123 30.05 8.01 -7.68
N SER A 124 30.68 9.02 -7.10
CA SER A 124 30.04 10.26 -6.66
C SER A 124 30.62 11.50 -7.35
N ASP A 125 31.59 11.34 -8.27
CA ASP A 125 32.47 12.43 -8.70
C ASP A 125 32.78 12.38 -10.21
N GLN A 126 31.72 12.38 -11.02
CA GLN A 126 31.85 12.69 -12.46
C GLN A 126 31.36 14.11 -12.70
N PRO A 127 32.02 14.91 -13.57
CA PRO A 127 31.79 16.36 -13.70
C PRO A 127 30.37 16.79 -14.12
N ASN A 128 29.48 15.83 -14.43
CA ASN A 128 28.10 16.06 -14.85
C ASN A 128 27.04 15.42 -13.92
N PHE A 129 27.44 14.72 -12.85
CA PHE A 129 26.52 14.00 -11.96
C PHE A 129 26.75 14.46 -10.52
N SER A 130 25.74 15.05 -9.89
CA SER A 130 25.81 15.57 -8.51
C SER A 130 25.56 14.51 -7.43
N ASN A 131 25.24 13.28 -7.84
CA ASN A 131 24.69 12.24 -6.97
C ASN A 131 25.59 11.00 -6.96
N THR A 132 25.41 10.13 -5.97
CA THR A 132 26.14 8.86 -5.89
C THR A 132 25.36 7.77 -6.61
N TYR A 133 25.98 7.13 -7.59
CA TYR A 133 25.36 6.10 -8.42
C TYR A 133 26.21 4.82 -8.47
N ALA A 134 25.51 3.69 -8.66
CA ALA A 134 26.06 2.38 -8.91
C ALA A 134 26.28 2.21 -10.42
N ILE A 135 27.48 1.81 -10.84
CA ILE A 135 27.87 1.64 -12.24
C ILE A 135 27.99 0.14 -12.54
N CYS A 136 27.29 -0.29 -13.59
CA CYS A 136 27.55 -1.56 -14.28
C CYS A 136 28.10 -1.24 -15.67
N SER A 137 29.30 -1.74 -16.01
CA SER A 137 29.99 -1.41 -17.26
C SER A 137 30.72 -2.59 -17.86
N ILE A 138 30.88 -2.56 -19.17
CA ILE A 138 31.58 -3.54 -20.01
C ILE A 138 32.65 -2.82 -20.84
N ASP A 139 33.80 -3.48 -21.00
CA ASP A 139 34.92 -3.10 -21.89
C ASP A 139 35.20 -4.27 -22.84
N THR A 140 35.10 -4.03 -24.14
CA THR A 140 34.93 -5.03 -25.22
C THR A 140 36.12 -5.89 -25.55
N GLN A 141 37.19 -5.78 -24.78
CA GLN A 141 38.40 -6.50 -25.09
C GLN A 141 38.23 -8.02 -24.93
N ASP A 142 37.17 -8.53 -24.27
CA ASP A 142 37.16 -9.94 -23.83
C ASP A 142 35.78 -10.67 -23.76
N GLN A 143 34.73 -10.21 -24.45
CA GLN A 143 33.39 -10.85 -24.52
C GLN A 143 32.55 -10.77 -23.23
N ASP A 144 31.31 -10.31 -23.39
CA ASP A 144 30.91 -9.16 -22.59
C ASP A 144 29.58 -9.33 -21.85
N THR A 145 29.66 -9.78 -20.61
CA THR A 145 28.54 -9.69 -19.66
C THR A 145 29.06 -9.16 -18.34
N ALA A 146 28.62 -7.97 -17.95
CA ALA A 146 28.93 -7.41 -16.65
C ALA A 146 27.85 -7.83 -15.66
N ARG A 147 28.25 -8.48 -14.57
CA ARG A 147 27.35 -8.89 -13.50
C ARG A 147 27.61 -8.03 -12.28
N SER A 148 26.54 -7.71 -11.57
CA SER A 148 26.46 -6.70 -10.52
C SER A 148 25.48 -7.20 -9.46
N LEU A 149 25.66 -6.84 -8.19
CA LEU A 149 24.86 -7.38 -7.09
C LEU A 149 24.19 -6.30 -6.27
N LEU A 150 22.91 -6.52 -6.00
CA LEU A 150 22.05 -5.69 -5.18
C LEU A 150 21.39 -6.56 -4.11
N LYS A 151 21.32 -6.11 -2.87
CA LYS A 151 20.55 -6.79 -1.82
C LYS A 151 19.75 -5.79 -1.03
N PHE A 152 18.44 -6.02 -0.91
CA PHE A 152 17.57 -5.36 0.07
C PHE A 152 17.65 -6.14 1.38
N THR A 153 17.65 -5.47 2.53
CA THR A 153 17.71 -6.11 3.86
C THR A 153 16.52 -5.72 4.71
N GLY A 154 16.26 -6.42 5.81
CA GLY A 154 15.16 -6.08 6.71
C GLY A 154 13.77 -6.43 6.16
N LEU A 155 13.70 -7.26 5.11
CA LEU A 155 12.43 -7.62 4.47
C LEU A 155 11.53 -8.43 5.41
N SER A 156 12.11 -9.39 6.15
CA SER A 156 11.35 -10.17 7.14
C SER A 156 10.77 -9.29 8.24
N THR A 157 11.53 -8.28 8.70
CA THR A 157 11.06 -7.34 9.74
C THR A 157 9.93 -6.47 9.19
N GLN A 158 10.12 -5.89 8.00
CA GLN A 158 9.12 -5.06 7.35
C GLN A 158 7.77 -5.80 7.20
N ILE A 159 7.81 -7.05 6.73
CA ILE A 159 6.60 -7.86 6.58
C ILE A 159 5.97 -8.19 7.93
N ALA A 160 6.76 -8.44 8.96
CA ALA A 160 6.24 -8.69 10.31
C ALA A 160 5.59 -7.43 10.92
N ASP A 161 6.10 -6.24 10.63
CA ASP A 161 5.53 -4.98 11.10
C ASP A 161 4.19 -4.68 10.41
N ASP A 162 4.10 -4.92 9.09
CA ASP A 162 2.88 -4.66 8.31
C ASP A 162 1.78 -5.71 8.52
N PHE A 163 2.14 -6.98 8.70
CA PHE A 163 1.20 -8.12 8.71
C PHE A 163 1.19 -8.91 10.02
N GLY A 164 2.01 -8.56 11.01
CA GLY A 164 2.11 -9.29 12.28
C GLY A 164 2.67 -10.70 12.10
N THR A 165 2.11 -11.67 12.83
CA THR A 165 2.52 -13.09 12.75
C THR A 165 1.80 -13.87 11.64
N ASN A 166 1.07 -13.18 10.77
CA ASN A 166 0.27 -13.83 9.76
C ASN A 166 1.14 -14.43 8.66
N THR A 167 0.67 -15.53 8.09
CA THR A 167 1.34 -16.08 6.89
C THR A 167 0.98 -15.20 5.72
N VAL A 168 1.98 -14.64 5.05
CA VAL A 168 1.77 -13.88 3.81
C VAL A 168 2.07 -14.75 2.60
N TYR A 169 1.35 -14.48 1.52
CA TYR A 169 1.56 -15.08 0.23
C TYR A 169 2.00 -14.01 -0.76
N LEU A 170 3.14 -14.22 -1.43
CA LEU A 170 3.67 -13.28 -2.40
C LEU A 170 3.03 -13.52 -3.77
N ASN A 171 2.33 -12.53 -4.29
CA ASN A 171 1.72 -12.56 -5.62
C ASN A 171 2.69 -12.11 -6.71
N GLU A 172 3.48 -11.07 -6.43
CA GLU A 172 4.35 -10.43 -7.41
C GLU A 172 5.56 -9.79 -6.72
N ALA A 173 6.73 -9.89 -7.35
CA ALA A 173 7.95 -9.20 -6.94
C ALA A 173 8.58 -8.51 -8.15
N ILE A 174 8.78 -7.19 -8.04
CA ILE A 174 9.33 -6.37 -9.11
C ILE A 174 10.46 -5.52 -8.54
N LEU A 175 11.62 -5.57 -9.18
CA LEU A 175 12.68 -4.59 -8.99
C LEU A 175 12.47 -3.43 -9.96
N TYR A 176 12.38 -2.22 -9.43
CA TYR A 176 12.44 -0.99 -10.21
C TYR A 176 13.80 -0.33 -10.00
N VAL A 177 14.51 -0.10 -11.11
CA VAL A 177 15.76 0.68 -11.10
C VAL A 177 15.59 1.92 -11.96
N HIS A 178 16.03 3.06 -11.45
CA HIS A 178 16.09 4.31 -12.19
C HIS A 178 17.48 4.49 -12.79
N THR A 179 17.54 4.94 -14.04
CA THR A 179 18.79 5.10 -14.78
C THR A 179 19.35 6.52 -14.63
N SER A 180 20.47 6.65 -13.93
CA SER A 180 21.15 7.96 -13.75
C SER A 180 22.07 8.31 -14.91
N CYS A 181 22.67 7.29 -15.55
CA CYS A 181 23.46 7.43 -16.75
C CYS A 181 23.40 6.19 -17.65
N ILE A 182 23.61 6.41 -18.94
CA ILE A 182 23.77 5.35 -19.94
C ILE A 182 24.83 5.81 -20.94
N GLY A 183 25.84 4.97 -21.17
CA GLY A 183 26.91 5.23 -22.14
C GLY A 183 26.98 4.06 -23.10
N ASN A 184 26.83 4.33 -24.40
CA ASN A 184 26.64 3.34 -25.47
C ASN A 184 25.48 2.37 -25.15
N ASN A 185 24.32 2.62 -25.77
CA ASN A 185 23.07 1.91 -25.47
C ASN A 185 23.29 0.38 -25.37
N PRO A 186 22.97 -0.25 -24.22
CA PRO A 186 23.11 -1.69 -24.04
C PRO A 186 22.16 -2.47 -24.92
N ASN A 187 22.42 -3.77 -25.10
CA ASN A 187 21.49 -4.66 -25.78
C ASN A 187 20.38 -5.07 -24.82
N SER A 188 20.75 -5.51 -23.62
CA SER A 188 19.78 -5.86 -22.60
C SER A 188 20.32 -5.70 -21.18
N LEU A 189 19.40 -5.48 -20.25
CA LEU A 189 19.59 -5.56 -18.82
C LEU A 189 18.77 -6.75 -18.32
N ALA A 190 19.43 -7.77 -17.79
CA ALA A 190 18.80 -8.93 -17.20
C ALA A 190 18.89 -8.89 -15.67
N VAL A 191 17.88 -9.46 -15.02
CA VAL A 191 17.88 -9.65 -13.57
C VAL A 191 17.69 -11.12 -13.25
N GLY A 192 18.37 -11.59 -12.22
CA GLY A 192 18.14 -12.92 -11.68
C GLY A 192 18.30 -12.93 -10.19
N THR A 193 17.58 -13.83 -9.54
CA THR A 193 17.76 -14.18 -8.14
C THR A 193 18.54 -15.49 -8.03
N PHE A 194 19.16 -15.73 -6.89
CA PHE A 194 20.05 -16.89 -6.70
C PHE A 194 19.35 -18.25 -6.68
N ASP A 195 18.02 -18.28 -6.68
CA ASP A 195 17.25 -19.52 -6.90
C ASP A 195 17.17 -19.91 -8.40
N VAL A 196 17.53 -18.98 -9.30
CA VAL A 196 17.52 -19.16 -10.77
C VAL A 196 18.93 -19.37 -11.32
N PHE A 197 19.97 -19.11 -10.52
CA PHE A 197 21.36 -19.44 -10.86
C PHE A 197 21.78 -20.80 -10.30
N ASP A 198 22.69 -21.47 -11.00
CA ASP A 198 23.29 -22.74 -10.59
C ASP A 198 23.92 -22.61 -9.18
N SER A 199 23.71 -23.61 -8.33
CA SER A 199 24.41 -23.79 -7.05
C SER A 199 25.94 -23.76 -7.14
N THR A 200 26.51 -23.87 -8.35
CA THR A 200 27.94 -23.71 -8.63
C THR A 200 28.37 -22.25 -8.77
N ILE A 201 27.42 -21.34 -9.05
CA ILE A 201 27.64 -19.89 -9.05
C ILE A 201 27.58 -19.45 -7.59
N PRO A 202 28.62 -18.79 -7.05
CA PRO A 202 28.76 -18.67 -5.60
C PRO A 202 27.57 -17.92 -5.03
N SER A 203 26.93 -18.48 -4.01
CA SER A 203 26.02 -17.71 -3.17
C SER A 203 26.84 -16.83 -2.23
N PHE A 204 26.28 -15.70 -1.81
CA PHE A 204 26.76 -14.86 -0.69
C PHE A 204 27.54 -15.66 0.33
N ASP A 205 28.83 -15.36 0.42
CA ASP A 205 29.59 -15.69 1.60
C ASP A 205 29.00 -14.87 2.76
N GLU A 206 28.85 -15.50 3.92
CA GLU A 206 28.43 -14.82 5.15
C GLU A 206 29.46 -13.74 5.56
N ASP A 207 30.69 -13.85 5.01
CA ASP A 207 31.82 -12.94 5.20
C ASP A 207 31.86 -11.76 4.22
N ALA A 208 30.89 -11.61 3.31
CA ALA A 208 30.85 -10.46 2.40
C ALA A 208 30.64 -9.15 3.17
N THR A 209 31.56 -8.19 3.00
CA THR A 209 31.40 -6.86 3.59
C THR A 209 30.48 -6.03 2.70
N TRP A 210 29.27 -5.81 3.18
CA TRP A 210 28.31 -4.91 2.57
C TRP A 210 28.68 -3.48 2.95
N LEU A 211 29.15 -2.70 1.98
CA LEU A 211 29.45 -1.31 2.22
C LEU A 211 28.22 -0.48 1.87
N LYS A 212 27.71 0.23 2.88
CA LYS A 212 26.93 1.43 2.63
C LYS A 212 27.84 2.34 1.80
N ALA A 213 27.36 2.79 0.64
CA ALA A 213 28.02 3.88 -0.08
C ALA A 213 28.31 4.99 0.93
N ASN A 214 29.58 5.28 1.16
CA ASN A 214 30.02 6.35 2.05
C ASN A 214 30.70 7.39 1.18
N LEU A 215 30.31 8.66 1.32
CA LEU A 215 30.79 9.82 0.54
C LEU A 215 32.32 10.01 0.55
N THR A 216 33.06 9.27 1.38
CA THR A 216 34.49 9.48 1.64
C THR A 216 35.41 8.55 0.86
N ASP A 217 34.92 7.42 0.35
CA ASP A 217 35.73 6.47 -0.41
C ASP A 217 35.30 6.47 -1.87
N LEU A 218 36.02 7.23 -2.70
CA LEU A 218 35.88 7.14 -4.15
C LEU A 218 36.34 5.75 -4.57
N TRP A 219 35.43 4.92 -5.08
CA TRP A 219 35.85 3.69 -5.73
C TRP A 219 36.45 4.09 -7.08
N PRO A 220 37.73 3.76 -7.34
CA PRO A 220 38.33 4.06 -8.63
C PRO A 220 37.48 3.38 -9.70
N SER A 221 37.30 4.10 -10.82
CA SER A 221 36.67 3.69 -12.08
C SER A 221 36.33 2.20 -12.16
N ALA A 222 35.04 1.89 -12.38
CA ALA A 222 34.51 0.54 -12.58
C ALA A 222 35.59 -0.41 -13.11
N GLY A 223 36.04 -1.35 -12.26
CA GLY A 223 37.13 -2.25 -12.60
C GLY A 223 36.71 -3.08 -13.81
N SER A 224 37.28 -2.81 -14.97
CA SER A 224 37.22 -3.72 -16.12
C SER A 224 38.08 -4.93 -15.77
N PHE A 225 37.43 -6.04 -15.43
CA PHE A 225 38.04 -7.35 -15.55
C PHE A 225 37.07 -8.26 -16.26
N THR A 226 37.63 -9.05 -17.13
CA THR A 226 36.93 -9.77 -18.16
C THR A 226 37.06 -11.26 -17.92
N ASP A 227 36.01 -11.98 -18.22
CA ASP A 227 36.00 -13.43 -18.11
C ASP A 227 35.65 -14.05 -19.44
N ASN A 228 36.63 -14.80 -19.95
CA ASN A 228 36.53 -15.62 -21.15
C ASN A 228 35.70 -16.89 -20.91
N SER A 229 35.16 -17.09 -19.69
CA SER A 229 34.21 -18.14 -19.40
C SER A 229 32.86 -17.79 -20.03
N GLN A 230 32.72 -18.17 -21.30
CA GLN A 230 31.45 -18.49 -21.91
C GLN A 230 30.75 -19.67 -21.17
N SER A 231 30.67 -19.67 -19.84
CA SER A 231 29.94 -20.69 -19.11
C SER A 231 28.44 -20.39 -19.21
N GLU A 232 27.88 -20.72 -20.37
CA GLU A 232 26.62 -21.46 -20.56
C GLU A 232 25.31 -20.86 -20.01
N LEU A 233 25.29 -19.62 -19.52
CA LEU A 233 24.02 -18.97 -19.14
C LEU A 233 23.31 -18.43 -20.38
N THR A 234 22.60 -19.34 -21.03
CA THR A 234 21.81 -19.11 -22.25
C THR A 234 20.50 -18.37 -21.91
N TYR A 235 19.85 -17.79 -22.92
CA TYR A 235 18.45 -17.32 -22.86
C TYR A 235 17.57 -18.23 -21.98
N GLY A 236 16.99 -17.67 -20.90
CA GLY A 236 16.10 -18.38 -19.98
C GLY A 236 16.68 -18.71 -18.59
N THR A 237 17.92 -18.31 -18.29
CA THR A 237 18.58 -18.47 -16.98
C THR A 237 18.40 -17.29 -16.03
N PHE A 238 17.68 -16.25 -16.46
CA PHE A 238 17.39 -15.06 -15.67
C PHE A 238 15.89 -15.00 -15.38
N ASP A 239 15.52 -14.32 -14.29
CA ASP A 239 14.13 -14.14 -13.90
C ASP A 239 13.36 -13.24 -14.87
N ASP A 240 14.06 -12.24 -15.40
CA ASP A 240 13.54 -11.31 -16.39
C ASP A 240 14.67 -10.65 -17.18
N ARG A 241 14.30 -10.06 -18.31
CA ARG A 241 15.20 -9.32 -19.17
C ARG A 241 14.51 -8.16 -19.85
N PHE A 242 15.07 -6.98 -19.63
CA PHE A 242 14.72 -5.76 -20.33
C PHE A 242 15.63 -5.58 -21.54
N TYR A 243 15.04 -5.46 -22.73
CA TYR A 243 15.79 -5.15 -23.94
C TYR A 243 15.71 -3.66 -24.22
N PHE A 244 16.87 -3.03 -24.39
CA PHE A 244 16.90 -1.65 -24.81
C PHE A 244 16.67 -1.61 -26.33
N ASN A 245 15.77 -0.75 -26.76
CA ASN A 245 15.52 -0.57 -28.18
C ASN A 245 16.51 0.45 -28.75
N GLY A 246 17.32 0.01 -29.71
CA GLY A 246 18.34 0.84 -30.34
C GLY A 246 17.76 2.16 -30.85
N GLY A 247 18.36 3.28 -30.44
CA GLY A 247 17.96 4.62 -30.85
C GLY A 247 17.00 5.35 -29.91
N ILE A 248 16.57 4.73 -28.80
CA ILE A 248 15.85 5.39 -27.71
C ILE A 248 16.85 5.71 -26.58
N SER A 249 16.82 6.94 -26.08
CA SER A 249 17.55 7.28 -24.85
C SER A 249 16.73 6.81 -23.65
N TYR A 250 17.37 6.03 -22.79
CA TYR A 250 16.78 5.57 -21.53
C TYR A 250 17.34 6.34 -20.34
N LEU A 251 17.98 7.49 -20.54
CA LEU A 251 18.46 8.34 -19.44
C LEU A 251 17.27 8.87 -18.62
N GLY A 252 17.31 8.74 -17.29
CA GLY A 252 16.25 9.20 -16.39
C GLY A 252 14.96 8.39 -16.51
N SER A 253 15.07 7.09 -16.84
CA SER A 253 13.93 6.20 -17.06
C SER A 253 13.88 5.11 -16.01
N TRP A 254 12.66 4.67 -15.69
CA TRP A 254 12.44 3.51 -14.83
C TRP A 254 12.47 2.22 -15.64
N ILE A 255 13.18 1.21 -15.13
CA ILE A 255 13.22 -0.12 -15.71
C ILE A 255 12.54 -1.11 -14.74
N PRO A 256 11.39 -1.69 -15.12
CA PRO A 256 10.74 -2.73 -14.34
C PRO A 256 11.32 -4.10 -14.68
N LEU A 257 11.75 -4.84 -13.65
CA LEU A 257 12.38 -6.14 -13.78
C LEU A 257 11.69 -7.14 -12.83
N ARG A 258 11.03 -8.15 -13.39
CA ARG A 258 10.38 -9.20 -12.58
C ARG A 258 11.45 -10.05 -11.85
N LEU A 259 11.17 -10.40 -10.60
CA LEU A 259 11.97 -11.34 -9.82
C LEU A 259 11.24 -12.68 -9.61
N SER A 260 12.01 -13.74 -9.30
CA SER A 260 11.45 -15.02 -8.86
C SER A 260 10.61 -14.81 -7.60
N ARG A 261 9.33 -15.15 -7.68
CA ARG A 261 8.47 -15.12 -6.49
C ARG A 261 8.96 -16.16 -5.48
N ARG A 262 9.44 -17.32 -5.94
CA ARG A 262 10.01 -18.35 -5.06
C ARG A 262 11.19 -17.82 -4.25
N ALA A 263 12.15 -17.14 -4.88
CA ALA A 263 13.30 -16.56 -4.16
C ALA A 263 12.85 -15.47 -3.18
N ALA A 264 12.06 -14.50 -3.65
CA ALA A 264 11.58 -13.41 -2.82
C ALA A 264 10.73 -13.90 -1.62
N SER A 265 9.94 -14.96 -1.80
CA SER A 265 9.19 -15.59 -0.70
C SER A 265 10.12 -16.19 0.36
N GLN A 266 11.27 -16.75 -0.03
CA GLN A 266 12.25 -17.27 0.92
C GLN A 266 12.93 -16.13 1.70
N TRP A 267 13.17 -14.98 1.08
CA TRP A 267 13.74 -13.80 1.74
C TRP A 267 12.80 -13.27 2.80
N ILE A 268 11.51 -13.13 2.47
CA ILE A 268 10.46 -12.71 3.40
C ILE A 268 10.39 -13.69 4.59
N ALA A 269 10.39 -14.99 4.31
CA ALA A 269 10.27 -16.03 5.34
C ALA A 269 11.50 -16.11 6.27
N ASN A 270 12.70 -15.86 5.75
CA ASN A 270 13.93 -15.83 6.52
C ASN A 270 15.00 -15.02 5.78
N GLU A 271 15.37 -13.88 6.35
CA GLU A 271 16.42 -12.98 5.84
C GLU A 271 17.78 -13.67 5.60
N GLN A 272 18.10 -14.77 6.29
CA GLN A 272 19.33 -15.54 6.01
C GLN A 272 19.33 -16.21 4.63
N ASN A 273 18.15 -16.47 4.08
CA ASN A 273 17.98 -16.95 2.71
C ASN A 273 18.02 -15.80 1.70
N ASN A 274 18.07 -14.55 2.16
CA ASN A 274 18.22 -13.40 1.30
C ASN A 274 19.64 -13.34 0.76
N LYS A 275 19.76 -14.03 -0.36
CA LYS A 275 20.89 -14.06 -1.23
C LYS A 275 20.69 -13.00 -2.33
N GLY A 276 20.17 -11.79 -2.09
CA GLY A 276 20.20 -10.69 -3.05
C GLY A 276 19.76 -10.97 -4.51
N ILE A 277 20.19 -10.07 -5.39
CA ILE A 277 19.78 -9.95 -6.78
C ILE A 277 21.03 -9.74 -7.64
N VAL A 278 21.15 -10.53 -8.71
CA VAL A 278 22.12 -10.32 -9.78
C VAL A 278 21.50 -9.44 -10.85
N ILE A 279 22.17 -8.35 -11.16
CA ILE A 279 21.91 -7.48 -12.31
C ILE A 279 22.99 -7.79 -13.34
N SER A 280 22.59 -8.13 -14.55
CA SER A 280 23.48 -8.50 -15.63
C SER A 280 23.27 -7.57 -16.81
N LEU A 281 24.32 -6.89 -17.23
CA LEU A 281 24.35 -6.07 -18.42
C LEU A 281 24.95 -6.87 -19.57
N GLU A 282 24.32 -6.83 -20.73
CA GLU A 282 24.85 -7.39 -21.96
C GLU A 282 24.99 -6.30 -23.03
N LEU A 283 26.17 -6.24 -23.61
CA LEU A 283 26.60 -5.25 -24.59
C LEU A 283 27.34 -5.94 -25.74
N ASP A 284 27.27 -5.38 -26.94
CA ASP A 284 28.07 -5.75 -28.11
C ASP A 284 29.26 -4.81 -28.34
N GLN A 285 29.35 -3.74 -27.53
CA GLN A 285 30.38 -2.71 -27.57
C GLN A 285 30.65 -2.16 -26.16
N ASP A 286 31.69 -1.33 -25.97
CA ASP A 286 31.98 -0.75 -24.65
C ASP A 286 30.74 0.00 -24.17
N GLY A 287 30.36 -0.13 -22.91
CA GLY A 287 29.17 0.56 -22.44
C GLY A 287 28.99 0.50 -20.95
N LEU A 288 28.08 1.34 -20.47
CA LEU A 288 27.75 1.44 -19.06
C LEU A 288 26.29 1.82 -18.87
N ILE A 289 25.76 1.38 -17.73
CA ILE A 289 24.53 1.87 -17.17
C ILE A 289 24.76 2.20 -15.70
N CYS A 290 24.12 3.26 -15.24
CA CYS A 290 24.18 3.70 -13.87
C CYS A 290 22.79 3.67 -13.25
N PHE A 291 22.74 3.30 -11.98
CA PHE A 291 21.55 3.36 -11.16
C PHE A 291 21.78 4.22 -9.94
N ASP A 292 20.76 4.93 -9.49
CA ASP A 292 20.87 5.70 -8.26
C ASP A 292 21.10 4.77 -7.07
N THR A 293 21.82 5.28 -6.07
CA THR A 293 22.08 4.53 -4.82
C THR A 293 21.21 5.05 -3.69
N HIS A 294 21.31 4.42 -2.50
CA HIS A 294 20.50 4.84 -1.35
C HIS A 294 20.90 6.23 -0.84
N LEU A 295 22.06 6.74 -1.28
CA LEU A 295 22.51 8.11 -1.03
C LEU A 295 21.87 9.13 -1.96
N GLU A 296 21.04 8.70 -2.91
CA GLU A 296 20.30 9.63 -3.75
C GLU A 296 19.40 10.51 -2.88
N PRO A 297 19.58 11.85 -2.92
CA PRO A 297 18.78 12.77 -2.12
C PRO A 297 17.30 12.78 -2.53
N ILE A 298 16.98 12.45 -3.78
CA ILE A 298 15.61 12.31 -4.26
C ILE A 298 15.19 10.85 -4.03
N GLU A 299 14.56 10.58 -2.89
CA GLU A 299 14.23 9.20 -2.46
C GLU A 299 13.46 8.40 -3.50
N GLU A 300 12.66 9.08 -4.31
CA GLU A 300 11.88 8.52 -5.39
C GLU A 300 12.74 7.81 -6.42
N TYR A 301 13.99 8.24 -6.65
CA TYR A 301 14.90 7.67 -7.65
C TYR A 301 15.72 6.49 -7.13
N ARG A 302 15.70 6.22 -5.82
CA ARG A 302 16.35 5.04 -5.24
C ARG A 302 15.77 3.75 -5.84
N PRO A 303 16.56 2.68 -6.05
CA PRO A 303 16.04 1.34 -6.30
C PRO A 303 14.90 0.94 -5.37
N ILE A 304 13.80 0.46 -5.96
CA ILE A 304 12.59 0.06 -5.24
C ILE A 304 12.33 -1.42 -5.48
N LEU A 305 12.22 -2.17 -4.39
CA LEU A 305 11.69 -3.53 -4.41
C LEU A 305 10.20 -3.49 -4.07
N TYR A 306 9.35 -3.75 -5.07
CA TYR A 306 7.91 -3.85 -4.90
C TYR A 306 7.51 -5.30 -4.65
N LEU A 307 6.77 -5.54 -3.56
CA LEU A 307 6.24 -6.85 -3.17
C LEU A 307 4.72 -6.75 -3.05
N ASN A 308 3.99 -7.42 -3.93
CA ASN A 308 2.55 -7.58 -3.82
C ASN A 308 2.25 -8.80 -2.95
N VAL A 309 1.80 -8.59 -1.72
CA VAL A 309 1.56 -9.65 -0.75
C VAL A 309 0.08 -9.71 -0.37
N GLU A 310 -0.40 -10.93 -0.14
CA GLU A 310 -1.75 -11.22 0.35
C GLU A 310 -1.67 -11.93 1.70
N GLU A 311 -2.45 -11.46 2.67
CA GLU A 311 -2.54 -12.08 3.98
C GLU A 311 -3.35 -13.38 3.91
N ASN A 312 -2.77 -14.49 4.38
CA ASN A 312 -3.47 -15.77 4.49
C ASN A 312 -4.00 -15.98 5.92
N SER A 313 -5.06 -15.26 6.26
CA SER A 313 -5.70 -15.31 7.60
C SER A 313 -6.42 -16.63 7.91
N SER A 314 -6.65 -17.49 6.91
CA SER A 314 -7.44 -18.73 7.05
C SER A 314 -6.61 -20.02 7.09
N GLY A 315 -5.30 -19.95 6.85
CA GLY A 315 -4.39 -21.12 6.85
C GLY A 315 -4.66 -22.12 5.71
N GLY A 316 -5.55 -21.79 4.77
CA GLY A 316 -5.83 -22.61 3.59
C GLY A 316 -4.72 -22.50 2.55
N ARG A 317 -4.60 -23.50 1.65
CA ARG A 317 -3.73 -23.35 0.46
C ARG A 317 -4.35 -22.32 -0.48
N ILE A 318 -3.68 -21.21 -0.69
CA ILE A 318 -3.98 -20.28 -1.78
C ILE A 318 -3.51 -20.94 -3.07
N ALA A 319 -4.38 -20.98 -4.09
CA ALA A 319 -4.00 -21.49 -5.40
C ALA A 319 -2.95 -20.54 -6.02
N SER A 320 -1.72 -21.01 -6.12
CA SER A 320 -0.58 -20.22 -6.61
C SER A 320 -0.30 -20.51 -8.08
N LYS A 321 -0.15 -19.47 -8.91
CA LYS A 321 0.41 -19.62 -10.26
C LYS A 321 1.85 -20.15 -10.18
N SER A 322 2.26 -20.96 -11.14
CA SER A 322 3.65 -21.37 -11.30
C SER A 322 4.54 -20.18 -11.70
N GLU A 323 5.87 -20.30 -11.51
CA GLU A 323 6.81 -19.28 -11.98
C GLU A 323 6.69 -19.07 -13.51
N LEU A 324 6.44 -20.14 -14.26
CA LEU A 324 6.25 -20.09 -15.70
C LEU A 324 5.00 -19.29 -16.08
N GLU A 325 3.87 -19.56 -15.44
CA GLU A 325 2.62 -18.80 -15.67
C GLU A 325 2.80 -17.31 -15.34
N LEU A 326 3.48 -17.00 -14.23
CA LEU A 326 3.78 -15.63 -13.85
C LEU A 326 4.69 -14.93 -14.88
N ALA A 327 5.70 -15.63 -15.40
CA ALA A 327 6.57 -15.10 -16.45
C ALA A 327 5.80 -14.87 -17.77
N GLU A 328 4.91 -15.79 -18.15
CA GLU A 328 4.07 -15.62 -19.34
C GLU A 328 3.10 -14.44 -19.22
N GLU A 329 2.52 -14.22 -18.05
CA GLU A 329 1.68 -13.05 -17.78
C GLU A 329 2.48 -11.76 -17.80
N TRP A 330 3.66 -11.75 -17.17
CA TRP A 330 4.58 -10.63 -17.19
C TRP A 330 4.96 -10.22 -18.62
N ASN A 331 5.25 -11.19 -19.48
CA ASN A 331 5.61 -10.94 -20.88
C ASN A 331 4.44 -10.43 -21.73
N LYS A 332 3.20 -10.58 -21.27
CA LYS A 332 2.00 -10.03 -21.93
C LYS A 332 1.70 -8.59 -21.50
N LYS A 333 2.21 -8.13 -20.35
CA LYS A 333 2.03 -6.75 -19.87
C LYS A 333 2.76 -5.76 -20.79
N SER A 334 2.10 -4.67 -21.13
CA SER A 334 2.71 -3.49 -21.70
C SER A 334 3.69 -2.83 -20.71
N PHE A 335 4.56 -1.96 -21.21
CA PHE A 335 5.52 -1.25 -20.37
C PHE A 335 4.82 -0.40 -19.28
N ASP A 336 3.75 0.30 -19.63
CA ASP A 336 2.96 1.10 -18.68
C ASP A 336 2.30 0.24 -17.60
N GLU A 337 1.78 -0.94 -17.96
CA GLU A 337 1.22 -1.89 -16.99
C GLU A 337 2.28 -2.42 -16.02
N LYS A 338 3.54 -2.58 -16.48
CA LYS A 338 4.66 -2.98 -15.61
C LYS A 338 5.07 -1.85 -14.66
N LEU A 339 4.91 -0.58 -15.06
CA LEU A 339 5.20 0.60 -14.23
C LEU A 339 4.03 1.05 -13.34
N ALA A 340 2.81 0.58 -13.58
CA ALA A 340 1.63 1.01 -12.84
C ALA A 340 1.78 0.92 -11.29
N PRO A 341 2.35 -0.16 -10.71
CA PRO A 341 2.58 -0.22 -9.26
C PRO A 341 3.54 0.87 -8.77
N LEU A 342 4.62 1.13 -9.50
CA LEU A 342 5.57 2.20 -9.18
C LEU A 342 4.89 3.58 -9.24
N HIS A 343 4.11 3.86 -10.29
CA HIS A 343 3.42 5.14 -10.40
C HIS A 343 2.45 5.38 -9.24
N TYR A 344 1.74 4.35 -8.81
CA TYR A 344 0.87 4.44 -7.64
C TYR A 344 1.67 4.73 -6.37
N PHE A 345 2.79 4.03 -6.17
CA PHE A 345 3.70 4.26 -5.04
C PHE A 345 4.26 5.70 -5.03
N LEU A 346 4.71 6.22 -6.17
CA LEU A 346 5.26 7.57 -6.27
C LEU A 346 4.20 8.68 -6.10
N GLN A 347 2.92 8.40 -6.37
CA GLN A 347 1.82 9.36 -6.20
C GLN A 347 1.28 9.43 -4.77
N THR A 348 1.54 8.41 -3.96
CA THR A 348 0.99 8.26 -2.61
C THR A 348 1.96 8.69 -1.50
N ARG A 349 3.10 9.27 -1.88
CA ARG A 349 4.14 9.79 -0.99
C ARG A 349 4.06 11.29 -0.79
#